data_AF-H5WTJ5-F1
#
_entry.id   AF-H5WTJ5-F1
#
_cell.length_a   1.000
_cell.length_b   1.000
_cell.length_c   1.000
_cell.angle_alpha   90.00
_cell.angle_beta   90.00
_cell.angle_gamma   90.00
#
_symmetry.space_group_name_H-M   'P 1'
#
loop_
_entity.id
_entity.type
_entity.pdbx_description
1 polymer ?
#
loop_
_entity_poly.entity_id
_entity_poly.type
_entity_poly.pdbx_seq_one_letter_code
_entity_poly.pdbx_strand_id
1 'polypeptide(L)'
;MFKSIRRAPGALALLACAAGLAMSPAQAQTTAFVDFESTPGLAQGPSIYVAVPAMQVINVPNIATFSGGVVLGLATFFPAISFASSPNVYGTADFGNGLSPTLTIDINPNYLTTEVSFALFNGETFAQTYTARAFNGATQVAAQTLTSVAPNFNSGYGVIDLIAAGGITQVTIDADGAPAAFDFLIDDVAFNQALTNVITTPLPPVVQAPVQPVEVQLDNLDVVVLDTDGQRRKRKQKGKGTVQVDFGEDLSNIQSEVLLFDPITTPVPEPSSTGLMLLGLAGMGVLLRRRRID
;
A
#
# COMPACT_ATOMS: atom_id res chain seq x y z
N MET A 1 62.26 -48.29 -58.41
CA MET A 1 61.32 -47.49 -59.23
C MET A 1 60.03 -47.31 -58.43
N PHE A 2 60.00 -46.34 -57.50
CA PHE A 2 58.82 -46.08 -56.64
C PHE A 2 58.26 -44.70 -56.97
N LYS A 3 56.98 -44.67 -57.33
CA LYS A 3 56.22 -43.51 -57.81
C LYS A 3 55.80 -42.66 -56.60
N SER A 4 56.37 -41.47 -56.47
CA SER A 4 55.99 -40.47 -55.46
C SER A 4 54.70 -39.77 -55.86
N ILE A 5 53.64 -39.92 -55.05
CA ILE A 5 52.34 -39.26 -55.21
C ILE A 5 52.34 -38.00 -54.34
N ARG A 6 52.33 -36.83 -55.00
CA ARG A 6 52.12 -35.52 -54.36
C ARG A 6 50.65 -35.36 -53.98
N ARG A 7 50.34 -35.11 -52.71
CA ARG A 7 49.03 -34.61 -52.26
C ARG A 7 49.13 -33.10 -52.03
N ALA A 8 48.25 -32.35 -52.67
CA ALA A 8 48.09 -30.91 -52.47
C ALA A 8 47.24 -30.63 -51.21
N PRO A 9 47.50 -29.54 -50.47
CA PRO A 9 46.63 -29.09 -49.40
C PRO A 9 45.39 -28.38 -49.95
N GLY A 10 44.20 -28.88 -49.61
CA GLY A 10 42.93 -28.22 -49.89
C GLY A 10 42.74 -27.03 -48.94
N ALA A 11 42.58 -25.84 -49.51
CA ALA A 11 42.26 -24.62 -48.78
C ALA A 11 40.80 -24.66 -48.29
N LEU A 12 40.60 -24.60 -46.97
CA LEU A 12 39.31 -24.43 -46.33
C LEU A 12 38.96 -22.93 -46.36
N ALA A 13 38.02 -22.53 -47.22
CA ALA A 13 37.51 -21.16 -47.25
C ALA A 13 36.45 -20.99 -46.16
N LEU A 14 36.80 -20.29 -45.06
CA LEU A 14 35.84 -19.80 -44.07
C LEU A 14 35.08 -18.61 -44.68
N LEU A 15 33.82 -18.83 -45.04
CA LEU A 15 32.90 -17.77 -45.45
C LEU A 15 32.34 -17.11 -44.17
N ALA A 16 32.87 -15.95 -43.80
CA ALA A 16 32.34 -15.14 -42.71
C ALA A 16 31.11 -14.36 -43.21
N CYS A 17 29.91 -14.89 -42.97
CA CYS A 17 28.68 -14.13 -43.12
C CYS A 17 28.59 -13.10 -41.99
N ALA A 18 29.07 -11.89 -42.24
CA ALA A 18 28.79 -10.73 -41.42
C ALA A 18 27.32 -10.32 -41.63
N ALA A 19 26.40 -10.96 -40.90
CA ALA A 19 25.04 -10.48 -40.75
C ALA A 19 25.09 -9.18 -39.95
N GLY A 20 25.05 -8.05 -40.66
CA GLY A 20 24.86 -6.75 -40.03
C GLY A 20 23.52 -6.75 -39.31
N LEU A 21 23.54 -6.88 -37.99
CA LEU A 21 22.41 -6.57 -37.13
C LEU A 21 22.13 -5.08 -37.31
N ALA A 22 21.18 -4.76 -38.18
CA ALA A 22 20.58 -3.43 -38.22
C ALA A 22 19.93 -3.21 -36.86
N MET A 23 20.64 -2.54 -35.95
CA MET A 23 20.04 -2.00 -34.74
C MET A 23 19.03 -0.95 -35.23
N SER A 24 17.75 -1.30 -35.22
CA SER A 24 16.68 -0.31 -35.34
C SER A 24 16.95 0.77 -34.29
N PRO A 25 16.96 2.06 -34.66
CA PRO A 25 17.14 3.12 -33.69
C PRO A 25 16.08 2.95 -32.61
N ALA A 26 16.51 2.92 -31.34
CA ALA A 26 15.60 2.92 -30.21
C ALA A 26 14.70 4.14 -30.35
N GLN A 27 13.44 3.93 -30.70
CA GLN A 27 12.46 5.01 -30.71
C GLN A 27 12.34 5.48 -29.26
N ALA A 28 12.60 6.78 -29.04
CA ALA A 28 12.41 7.38 -27.73
C ALA A 28 10.97 7.11 -27.31
N GLN A 29 10.83 6.37 -26.22
CA GLN A 29 9.52 5.99 -25.71
C GLN A 29 8.85 7.26 -25.19
N THR A 30 7.67 7.59 -25.73
CA THR A 30 6.94 8.78 -25.30
C THR A 30 6.45 8.55 -23.88
N THR A 31 6.64 9.52 -23.00
CA THR A 31 6.11 9.49 -21.63
C THR A 31 4.81 10.28 -21.55
N ALA A 32 3.93 9.87 -20.63
CA ALA A 32 2.68 10.56 -20.35
C ALA A 32 2.37 10.53 -18.86
N PHE A 33 1.52 11.45 -18.43
CA PHE A 33 1.11 11.62 -17.04
C PHE A 33 -0.35 12.05 -16.99
N VAL A 34 -1.13 11.45 -16.09
CA VAL A 34 -2.56 11.69 -15.90
C VAL A 34 -2.82 11.96 -14.43
N ASP A 35 -3.21 13.18 -14.12
CA ASP A 35 -3.54 13.68 -12.77
C ASP A 35 -5.06 13.88 -12.59
N PHE A 36 -5.86 13.68 -13.64
CA PHE A 36 -7.31 13.96 -13.63
C PHE A 36 -7.70 15.43 -13.38
N GLU A 37 -6.77 16.37 -13.16
CA GLU A 37 -7.05 17.81 -13.21
C GLU A 37 -6.66 18.47 -14.51
N SER A 38 -5.39 18.37 -14.88
CA SER A 38 -4.84 19.02 -16.06
C SER A 38 -4.98 18.13 -17.29
N THR A 39 -4.93 16.81 -17.08
CA THR A 39 -5.00 15.80 -18.12
C THR A 39 -5.98 14.72 -17.70
N PRO A 40 -7.21 14.67 -18.24
CA PRO A 40 -7.71 15.36 -19.44
C PRO A 40 -8.43 16.71 -19.18
N GLY A 41 -8.21 17.39 -18.05
CA GLY A 41 -8.87 18.68 -17.80
C GLY A 41 -10.23 18.58 -17.13
N LEU A 42 -10.43 17.64 -16.19
CA LEU A 42 -11.77 17.35 -15.66
C LEU A 42 -12.22 18.43 -14.67
N ALA A 43 -13.51 18.77 -14.73
CA ALA A 43 -14.13 19.56 -13.66
C ALA A 43 -14.06 18.80 -12.33
N GLN A 44 -14.01 19.55 -11.22
CA GLN A 44 -14.00 18.95 -9.89
C GLN A 44 -15.22 18.04 -9.70
N GLY A 45 -14.98 16.78 -9.35
CA GLY A 45 -16.03 15.81 -9.04
C GLY A 45 -16.74 16.10 -7.70
N PRO A 46 -17.86 15.42 -7.39
CA PRO A 46 -18.43 15.39 -6.04
C PRO A 46 -17.46 14.78 -5.02
N SER A 47 -17.65 15.07 -3.73
CA SER A 47 -16.75 14.60 -2.66
C SER A 47 -17.07 13.21 -2.10
N ILE A 48 -18.15 12.55 -2.57
CA ILE A 48 -18.60 11.23 -2.13
C ILE A 48 -19.14 10.41 -3.29
N TYR A 49 -18.97 9.09 -3.26
CA TYR A 49 -19.41 8.16 -4.31
C TYR A 49 -20.91 8.23 -4.61
N VAL A 50 -21.77 8.29 -3.59
CA VAL A 50 -23.23 8.29 -3.76
C VAL A 50 -23.79 9.53 -4.46
N ALA A 51 -23.00 10.62 -4.52
CA ALA A 51 -23.38 11.84 -5.22
C ALA A 51 -23.06 11.78 -6.73
N VAL A 52 -22.31 10.77 -7.18
CA VAL A 52 -22.06 10.53 -8.60
C VAL A 52 -23.15 9.60 -9.14
N PRO A 53 -23.88 9.98 -10.21
CA PRO A 53 -25.09 9.26 -10.63
C PRO A 53 -24.81 7.88 -11.23
N ALA A 54 -23.62 7.66 -11.80
CA ALA A 54 -23.21 6.40 -12.39
C ALA A 54 -21.68 6.34 -12.52
N MET A 55 -21.15 5.13 -12.72
CA MET A 55 -19.78 4.89 -13.16
C MET A 55 -19.41 5.74 -14.38
N GLN A 56 -18.19 6.26 -14.39
CA GLN A 56 -17.66 7.12 -15.44
C GLN A 56 -16.61 6.36 -16.28
N VAL A 57 -16.46 6.80 -17.53
CA VAL A 57 -15.38 6.37 -18.42
C VAL A 57 -14.59 7.61 -18.79
N ILE A 58 -13.34 7.67 -18.35
CA ILE A 58 -12.47 8.83 -18.59
C ILE A 58 -11.54 8.50 -19.74
N ASN A 59 -11.70 9.20 -20.86
CA ASN A 59 -10.83 9.05 -22.02
C ASN A 59 -9.75 10.12 -22.01
N VAL A 60 -8.48 9.69 -21.94
CA VAL A 60 -7.31 10.56 -22.11
C VAL A 60 -6.83 10.40 -23.56
N PRO A 61 -6.97 11.44 -24.41
CA PRO A 61 -6.73 11.32 -25.84
C PRO A 61 -5.35 10.73 -26.18
N ASN A 62 -5.36 9.71 -27.03
CA ASN A 62 -4.16 9.00 -27.52
C ASN A 62 -3.31 8.29 -26.44
N ILE A 63 -3.76 8.20 -25.19
CA ILE A 63 -2.99 7.57 -24.11
C ILE A 63 -3.74 6.36 -23.55
N ALA A 64 -4.87 6.57 -22.88
CA ALA A 64 -5.60 5.51 -22.20
C ALA A 64 -7.06 5.89 -21.90
N THR A 65 -7.87 4.89 -21.55
CA THR A 65 -9.21 5.04 -21.00
C THR A 65 -9.28 4.42 -19.62
N PHE A 66 -9.91 5.11 -18.67
CA PHE A 66 -10.13 4.64 -17.31
C PHE A 66 -11.60 4.28 -17.12
N SER A 67 -11.89 3.13 -16.53
CA SER A 67 -13.25 2.64 -16.26
C SER A 67 -13.33 1.89 -14.93
N GLY A 68 -14.55 1.57 -14.48
CA GLY A 68 -14.80 0.86 -13.22
C GLY A 68 -15.19 1.75 -12.04
N GLY A 69 -14.90 3.05 -12.12
CA GLY A 69 -15.02 3.98 -11.00
C GLY A 69 -15.65 5.32 -11.38
N VAL A 70 -15.39 6.32 -10.55
CA VAL A 70 -15.85 7.71 -10.71
C VAL A 70 -14.76 8.67 -10.29
N VAL A 71 -14.79 9.88 -10.84
CA VAL A 71 -13.97 10.99 -10.37
C VAL A 71 -14.61 11.60 -9.13
N LEU A 72 -13.82 11.67 -8.05
CA LEU A 72 -14.18 12.39 -6.84
C LEU A 72 -13.31 13.63 -6.71
N GLY A 73 -13.93 14.74 -6.33
CA GLY A 73 -13.25 16.01 -6.10
C GLY A 73 -13.23 16.35 -4.62
N LEU A 74 -12.05 16.59 -4.05
CA LEU A 74 -11.87 16.79 -2.60
C LEU A 74 -12.59 15.71 -1.79
N ALA A 75 -12.32 14.44 -2.09
CA ALA A 75 -12.98 13.29 -1.49
C ALA A 75 -13.03 13.41 0.04
N THR A 76 -14.24 13.48 0.60
CA THR A 76 -14.45 13.54 2.05
C THR A 76 -14.26 12.17 2.66
N PHE A 77 -13.87 12.13 3.95
CA PHE A 77 -13.52 10.88 4.66
C PHE A 77 -12.32 10.15 4.08
N PHE A 78 -11.47 10.88 3.34
CA PHE A 78 -10.29 10.34 2.72
C PHE A 78 -9.06 11.20 3.05
N PRO A 79 -8.50 11.08 4.28
CA PRO A 79 -7.39 11.93 4.73
C PRO A 79 -6.12 11.81 3.89
N ALA A 80 -5.92 10.68 3.20
CA ALA A 80 -4.77 10.47 2.32
C ALA A 80 -4.76 11.40 1.08
N ILE A 81 -5.82 12.18 0.85
CA ILE A 81 -5.89 13.16 -0.25
C ILE A 81 -4.75 14.19 -0.24
N SER A 82 -4.09 14.40 0.90
CA SER A 82 -2.90 15.27 0.97
C SER A 82 -1.72 14.75 0.14
N PHE A 83 -1.74 13.48 -0.26
CA PHE A 83 -0.72 12.85 -1.11
C PHE A 83 -1.17 12.70 -2.57
N ALA A 84 -2.42 13.04 -2.88
CA ALA A 84 -2.94 13.07 -4.24
C ALA A 84 -2.70 14.43 -4.89
N SER A 85 -2.73 14.45 -6.22
CA SER A 85 -3.00 15.66 -6.98
C SER A 85 -4.41 16.18 -6.65
N SER A 86 -4.57 17.50 -6.77
CA SER A 86 -5.76 18.20 -6.27
C SER A 86 -6.39 19.01 -7.39
N PRO A 87 -7.72 18.95 -7.57
CA PRO A 87 -8.69 18.40 -6.61
C PRO A 87 -9.18 16.96 -6.84
N ASN A 88 -8.80 16.28 -7.90
CA ASN A 88 -9.48 15.09 -8.39
C ASN A 88 -8.71 13.80 -8.12
N VAL A 89 -9.46 12.73 -7.86
CA VAL A 89 -8.96 11.36 -7.80
C VAL A 89 -9.97 10.45 -8.48
N TYR A 90 -9.52 9.30 -9.00
CA TYR A 90 -10.40 8.34 -9.65
C TYR A 90 -10.51 7.07 -8.80
N GLY A 91 -11.72 6.71 -8.37
CA GLY A 91 -11.89 5.62 -7.41
C GLY A 91 -13.16 4.80 -7.60
N THR A 92 -13.25 3.69 -6.87
CA THR A 92 -14.41 2.81 -6.83
C THR A 92 -14.71 2.36 -5.40
N ALA A 93 -15.98 2.09 -5.10
CA ALA A 93 -16.42 1.58 -3.81
C ALA A 93 -17.70 0.72 -3.87
N ASP A 94 -17.87 -0.18 -2.90
CA ASP A 94 -18.99 -1.13 -2.82
C ASP A 94 -20.34 -0.51 -2.37
N PHE A 95 -20.32 0.77 -1.98
CA PHE A 95 -21.49 1.56 -1.59
C PHE A 95 -21.84 2.68 -2.59
N GLY A 96 -21.24 2.69 -3.78
CA GLY A 96 -21.53 3.64 -4.86
C GLY A 96 -22.68 3.23 -5.80
N ASN A 97 -23.02 4.09 -6.75
CA ASN A 97 -24.07 3.83 -7.74
C ASN A 97 -23.56 2.99 -8.93
N GLY A 98 -23.52 1.67 -8.75
CA GLY A 98 -23.18 0.73 -9.82
C GLY A 98 -21.70 0.74 -10.21
N LEU A 99 -20.82 0.89 -9.22
CA LEU A 99 -19.37 0.87 -9.42
C LEU A 99 -18.85 -0.57 -9.51
N SER A 100 -17.69 -0.73 -10.16
CA SER A 100 -17.05 -2.03 -10.37
C SER A 100 -16.08 -2.34 -9.22
N PRO A 101 -15.98 -3.60 -8.76
CA PRO A 101 -14.91 -3.99 -7.82
C PRO A 101 -13.49 -3.87 -8.42
N THR A 102 -13.41 -3.66 -9.74
CA THR A 102 -12.17 -3.57 -10.51
C THR A 102 -12.10 -2.21 -11.20
N LEU A 103 -11.00 -1.47 -11.01
CA LEU A 103 -10.63 -0.36 -11.88
C LEU A 103 -9.85 -0.89 -13.08
N THR A 104 -10.11 -0.35 -14.27
CA THR A 104 -9.41 -0.75 -15.50
C THR A 104 -8.83 0.46 -16.22
N ILE A 105 -7.58 0.33 -16.64
CA ILE A 105 -6.85 1.28 -17.48
C ILE A 105 -6.59 0.59 -18.83
N ASP A 106 -7.37 0.93 -19.84
CA ASP A 106 -7.21 0.44 -21.21
C ASP A 106 -6.29 1.37 -21.99
N ILE A 107 -5.13 0.88 -22.39
CA ILE A 107 -4.11 1.70 -23.07
C ILE A 107 -4.45 1.78 -24.55
N ASN A 108 -4.32 2.98 -25.12
CA ASN A 108 -4.52 3.18 -26.55
C ASN A 108 -3.54 2.30 -27.34
N PRO A 109 -4.01 1.48 -28.30
CA PRO A 109 -3.14 0.55 -29.02
C PRO A 109 -2.04 1.23 -29.85
N ASN A 110 -2.17 2.53 -30.14
CA ASN A 110 -1.12 3.33 -30.80
C ASN A 110 -0.10 3.93 -29.82
N TYR A 111 -0.32 3.78 -28.52
CA TYR A 111 0.56 4.29 -27.46
C TYR A 111 1.36 3.14 -26.85
N LEU A 112 2.59 2.97 -27.35
CA LEU A 112 3.48 1.90 -26.89
C LEU A 112 3.84 2.10 -25.41
N THR A 113 3.35 1.20 -24.56
CA THR A 113 3.58 1.27 -23.11
C THR A 113 4.34 0.06 -22.63
N THR A 114 5.43 0.25 -21.87
CA THR A 114 6.16 -0.84 -21.19
C THR A 114 6.19 -0.68 -19.68
N GLU A 115 5.72 0.45 -19.17
CA GLU A 115 5.67 0.76 -17.75
C GLU A 115 4.41 1.57 -17.45
N VAL A 116 3.70 1.19 -16.40
CA VAL A 116 2.58 1.96 -15.83
C VAL A 116 2.81 2.04 -14.34
N SER A 117 2.91 3.25 -13.81
CA SER A 117 3.11 3.52 -12.39
C SER A 117 2.09 4.52 -11.88
N PHE A 118 1.53 4.31 -10.69
CA PHE A 118 0.47 5.16 -10.14
C PHE A 118 0.40 5.08 -8.61
N ALA A 119 -0.20 6.12 -8.03
CA ALA A 119 -0.59 6.16 -6.64
C ALA A 119 -1.85 5.32 -6.44
N LEU A 120 -1.83 4.44 -5.43
CA LEU A 120 -3.02 3.70 -4.97
C LEU A 120 -3.29 4.06 -3.52
N PHE A 121 -4.56 4.31 -3.24
CA PHE A 121 -4.98 4.67 -1.90
C PHE A 121 -6.08 3.77 -1.38
N ASN A 122 -5.98 3.46 -0.09
CA ASN A 122 -6.97 2.68 0.61
C ASN A 122 -8.06 3.59 1.18
N GLY A 123 -9.29 3.46 0.67
CA GLY A 123 -10.47 4.13 1.18
C GLY A 123 -11.09 3.45 2.39
N GLU A 124 -10.74 2.17 2.64
CA GLU A 124 -11.28 1.38 3.75
C GLU A 124 -10.85 1.89 5.12
N THR A 125 -11.70 1.63 6.13
CA THR A 125 -11.38 1.90 7.55
C THR A 125 -10.57 0.78 8.20
N PHE A 126 -10.05 -0.16 7.43
CA PHE A 126 -9.17 -1.24 7.88
C PHE A 126 -8.05 -1.45 6.86
N ALA A 127 -7.01 -2.20 7.26
CA ALA A 127 -5.90 -2.46 6.37
C ALA A 127 -6.35 -3.43 5.26
N GLN A 128 -6.04 -3.11 4.01
CA GLN A 128 -6.54 -3.83 2.85
C GLN A 128 -5.39 -4.19 1.89
N THR A 129 -5.55 -5.31 1.19
CA THR A 129 -4.59 -5.75 0.15
C THR A 129 -5.16 -5.44 -1.22
N TYR A 130 -4.30 -4.96 -2.11
CA TYR A 130 -4.67 -4.63 -3.48
C TYR A 130 -3.70 -5.26 -4.46
N THR A 131 -4.20 -5.79 -5.57
CA THR A 131 -3.37 -6.29 -6.66
C THR A 131 -3.67 -5.53 -7.93
N ALA A 132 -2.60 -5.02 -8.55
CA ALA A 132 -2.63 -4.49 -9.91
C ALA A 132 -2.01 -5.52 -10.87
N ARG A 133 -2.66 -5.76 -12.01
CA ARG A 133 -2.25 -6.73 -13.04
C ARG A 133 -2.14 -6.02 -14.39
N ALA A 134 -1.00 -6.15 -15.05
CA ALA A 134 -0.78 -5.67 -16.41
C ALA A 134 -0.94 -6.81 -17.42
N PHE A 135 -1.57 -6.51 -18.54
CA PHE A 135 -1.83 -7.45 -19.63
C PHE A 135 -1.27 -6.93 -20.95
N ASN A 136 -0.86 -7.85 -21.82
CA ASN A 136 -0.65 -7.61 -23.25
C ASN A 136 -1.61 -8.52 -24.02
N GLY A 137 -2.66 -7.91 -24.59
CA GLY A 137 -3.84 -8.64 -25.03
C GLY A 137 -4.49 -9.36 -23.86
N ALA A 138 -4.69 -10.68 -23.99
CA ALA A 138 -5.28 -11.51 -22.93
C ALA A 138 -4.23 -12.11 -21.96
N THR A 139 -2.94 -11.89 -22.19
CA THR A 139 -1.87 -12.51 -21.40
C THR A 139 -1.44 -11.56 -20.29
N GLN A 140 -1.48 -12.00 -19.04
CA GLN A 140 -0.90 -11.24 -17.93
C GLN A 140 0.63 -11.20 -18.10
N VAL A 141 1.22 -10.00 -18.11
CA VAL A 141 2.66 -9.78 -18.34
C VAL A 141 3.40 -9.25 -17.11
N ALA A 142 2.70 -8.61 -16.17
CA ALA A 142 3.23 -8.20 -14.87
C ALA A 142 2.10 -8.13 -13.83
N ALA A 143 2.47 -8.19 -12.56
CA ALA A 143 1.55 -7.94 -11.44
C ALA A 143 2.33 -7.45 -10.23
N GLN A 144 1.69 -6.61 -9.42
CA GLN A 144 2.20 -6.15 -8.13
C GLN A 144 1.06 -6.16 -7.11
N THR A 145 1.36 -6.66 -5.92
CA THR A 145 0.44 -6.69 -4.78
C THR A 145 0.97 -5.78 -3.69
N LEU A 146 0.15 -4.82 -3.25
CA LEU A 146 0.38 -4.03 -2.04
C LEU A 146 -0.35 -4.72 -0.89
N THR A 147 0.40 -5.33 0.02
CA THR A 147 -0.15 -6.05 1.17
C THR A 147 -0.37 -5.12 2.35
N SER A 148 -1.51 -5.27 3.03
CA SER A 148 -1.81 -4.56 4.29
C SER A 148 -1.61 -3.04 4.19
N VAL A 149 -2.08 -2.42 3.09
CA VAL A 149 -2.11 -0.96 2.96
C VAL A 149 -2.91 -0.40 4.12
N ALA A 150 -2.36 0.57 4.85
CA ALA A 150 -2.96 1.08 6.07
C ALA A 150 -4.40 1.60 5.85
N PRO A 151 -5.24 1.68 6.88
CA PRO A 151 -6.57 2.30 6.76
C PRO A 151 -6.53 3.76 6.29
N ASN A 152 -7.63 4.25 5.73
CA ASN A 152 -7.77 5.63 5.23
C ASN A 152 -7.41 6.71 6.26
N PHE A 153 -7.82 6.55 7.53
CA PHE A 153 -7.54 7.48 8.61
C PHE A 153 -6.06 7.50 9.04
N ASN A 154 -5.28 6.49 8.63
CA ASN A 154 -3.84 6.43 8.78
C ASN A 154 -3.11 6.79 7.47
N SER A 155 -3.80 7.44 6.53
CA SER A 155 -3.28 7.79 5.21
C SER A 155 -2.77 6.59 4.41
N GLY A 156 -3.56 5.53 4.35
CA GLY A 156 -3.30 4.33 3.55
C GLY A 156 -2.97 4.61 2.10
N TYR A 157 -1.71 4.41 1.73
CA TYR A 157 -1.18 4.70 0.39
C TYR A 157 -0.07 3.72 0.01
N GLY A 158 0.05 3.44 -1.28
CA GLY A 158 1.22 2.80 -1.86
C GLY A 158 1.39 3.17 -3.33
N VAL A 159 2.58 2.89 -3.86
CA VAL A 159 2.89 3.07 -5.29
C VAL A 159 2.90 1.71 -5.98
N ILE A 160 2.17 1.63 -7.08
CA ILE A 160 2.27 0.54 -8.04
C ILE A 160 3.24 0.94 -9.15
N ASP A 161 4.08 0.01 -9.57
CA ASP A 161 5.01 0.15 -10.69
C ASP A 161 5.08 -1.18 -11.47
N LEU A 162 4.36 -1.23 -12.60
CA LEU A 162 4.24 -2.41 -13.45
C LEU A 162 5.11 -2.26 -14.69
N ILE A 163 6.16 -3.06 -14.80
CA ILE A 163 7.10 -3.03 -15.94
C ILE A 163 7.01 -4.34 -16.74
N ALA A 164 6.79 -4.22 -18.05
CA ALA A 164 6.79 -5.34 -18.99
C ALA A 164 7.42 -4.95 -20.34
N ALA A 165 8.62 -5.48 -20.62
CA ALA A 165 9.35 -5.20 -21.86
C ALA A 165 8.60 -5.62 -23.13
N GLY A 166 7.69 -6.60 -23.03
CA GLY A 166 6.82 -7.03 -24.13
C GLY A 166 5.67 -6.09 -24.44
N GLY A 167 5.49 -5.02 -23.67
CA GLY A 167 4.40 -4.07 -23.78
C GLY A 167 3.24 -4.36 -22.81
N ILE A 168 2.45 -3.32 -22.52
CA ILE A 168 1.25 -3.33 -21.69
C ILE A 168 0.12 -2.69 -22.52
N THR A 169 -1.01 -3.37 -22.61
CA THR A 169 -2.23 -2.90 -23.30
C THR A 169 -3.37 -2.63 -22.32
N GLN A 170 -3.33 -3.20 -21.13
CA GLN A 170 -4.36 -3.01 -20.09
C GLN A 170 -3.75 -3.18 -18.71
N VAL A 171 -4.26 -2.44 -17.73
CA VAL A 171 -4.05 -2.68 -16.30
C VAL A 171 -5.39 -2.86 -15.60
N THR A 172 -5.52 -3.88 -14.75
CA THR A 172 -6.65 -4.04 -13.83
C THR A 172 -6.18 -3.91 -12.39
N ILE A 173 -7.05 -3.40 -11.52
CA ILE A 173 -6.75 -3.16 -10.10
C ILE A 173 -7.92 -3.65 -9.27
N ASP A 174 -7.64 -4.53 -8.32
CA ASP A 174 -8.64 -5.24 -7.52
C ASP A 174 -8.28 -5.19 -6.03
N ALA A 175 -9.29 -5.16 -5.15
CA ALA A 175 -9.14 -5.44 -3.73
C ALA A 175 -9.08 -6.96 -3.50
N ASP A 176 -8.06 -7.45 -2.79
CA ASP A 176 -7.89 -8.87 -2.49
C ASP A 176 -8.31 -9.23 -1.06
N GLY A 177 -8.78 -10.46 -0.86
CA GLY A 177 -9.02 -11.03 0.47
C GLY A 177 -10.48 -11.05 0.91
N ALA A 178 -10.70 -11.34 2.20
CA ALA A 178 -12.01 -11.44 2.82
C ALA A 178 -12.07 -10.57 4.09
N PRO A 179 -13.06 -9.67 4.26
CA PRO A 179 -14.18 -9.42 3.33
C PRO A 179 -13.69 -8.78 2.02
N ALA A 180 -14.39 -9.09 0.92
CA ALA A 180 -14.12 -8.49 -0.40
C ALA A 180 -14.79 -7.11 -0.55
N ALA A 181 -14.86 -6.35 0.55
CA ALA A 181 -15.23 -4.95 0.48
C ALA A 181 -14.17 -4.21 -0.34
N PHE A 182 -14.61 -3.23 -1.11
CA PHE A 182 -13.72 -2.41 -1.89
C PHE A 182 -14.09 -0.95 -1.70
N ASP A 183 -13.08 -0.15 -1.38
CA ASP A 183 -13.07 1.29 -1.45
C ASP A 183 -11.62 1.69 -1.70
N PHE A 184 -11.30 2.06 -2.94
CA PHE A 184 -9.95 2.46 -3.29
C PHE A 184 -9.92 3.44 -4.44
N LEU A 185 -8.88 4.25 -4.44
CA LEU A 185 -8.67 5.34 -5.38
C LEU A 185 -7.29 5.21 -6.01
N ILE A 186 -7.17 5.74 -7.22
CA ILE A 186 -5.90 5.95 -7.90
C ILE A 186 -5.73 7.41 -8.29
N ASP A 187 -4.47 7.79 -8.40
CA ASP A 187 -4.08 9.10 -8.91
C ASP A 187 -2.68 9.06 -9.54
N ASP A 188 -2.26 10.16 -10.15
CA ASP A 188 -0.93 10.41 -10.70
C ASP A 188 -0.43 9.24 -11.58
N VAL A 189 -1.17 8.91 -12.64
CA VAL A 189 -0.87 7.75 -13.47
C VAL A 189 0.19 8.11 -14.52
N ALA A 190 1.40 7.58 -14.31
CA ALA A 190 2.56 7.73 -15.16
C ALA A 190 2.69 6.57 -16.15
N PHE A 191 2.95 6.89 -17.42
CA PHE A 191 3.20 5.92 -18.48
C PHE A 191 4.62 6.04 -19.00
N ASN A 192 5.32 4.92 -19.11
CA ASN A 192 6.71 4.81 -19.58
C ASN A 192 7.74 5.56 -18.73
N GLN A 193 7.41 5.76 -17.45
CA GLN A 193 8.26 6.36 -16.45
C GLN A 193 7.74 5.99 -15.06
N ALA A 194 8.66 5.77 -14.12
CA ALA A 194 8.29 5.54 -12.72
C ALA A 194 7.64 6.79 -12.13
N LEU A 195 6.62 6.58 -11.29
CA LEU A 195 5.91 7.68 -10.64
C LEU A 195 6.84 8.60 -9.85
N THR A 196 7.81 8.01 -9.15
CA THR A 196 8.80 8.71 -8.32
C THR A 196 9.70 9.69 -9.09
N ASN A 197 9.72 9.63 -10.42
CA ASN A 197 10.45 10.57 -11.28
C ASN A 197 9.62 11.80 -11.66
N VAL A 198 8.30 11.75 -11.51
CA VAL A 198 7.37 12.79 -11.99
C VAL A 198 6.62 13.50 -10.86
N ILE A 199 6.33 12.83 -9.74
CA ILE A 199 5.72 13.50 -8.59
C ILE A 199 6.76 14.25 -7.76
N THR A 200 6.39 15.46 -7.34
CA THR A 200 7.12 16.22 -6.31
C THR A 200 6.53 16.01 -4.92
N THR A 201 5.36 15.37 -4.84
CA THR A 201 4.67 15.09 -3.58
C THR A 201 5.51 14.10 -2.77
N PRO A 202 5.92 14.45 -1.54
CA PRO A 202 6.76 13.57 -0.75
C PRO A 202 6.01 12.26 -0.49
N LEU A 203 6.69 11.13 -0.75
CA LEU A 203 6.18 9.81 -0.35
C LEU A 203 5.87 9.84 1.15
N PRO A 204 4.79 9.19 1.61
CA PRO A 204 4.46 9.19 3.02
C PRO A 204 5.66 8.66 3.82
N PRO A 205 5.94 9.26 4.98
CA PRO A 205 6.98 8.75 5.86
C PRO A 205 6.65 7.29 6.14
N VAL A 206 7.64 6.41 5.96
CA VAL A 206 7.51 5.00 6.34
C VAL A 206 7.15 4.98 7.81
N VAL A 207 5.89 4.67 8.13
CA VAL A 207 5.46 4.50 9.51
C VAL A 207 6.17 3.26 9.99
N GLN A 208 7.31 3.45 10.65
CA GLN A 208 7.90 2.39 11.45
C GLN A 208 6.86 2.04 12.49
N ALA A 209 6.40 0.79 12.46
CA ALA A 209 5.59 0.25 13.55
C ALA A 209 6.28 0.65 14.87
N PRO A 210 5.53 1.12 15.87
CA PRO A 210 6.12 1.51 17.13
C PRO A 210 7.04 0.38 17.58
N VAL A 211 8.33 0.69 17.75
CA VAL A 211 9.32 -0.28 18.19
C VAL A 211 8.78 -0.81 19.50
N GLN A 212 8.36 -2.08 19.49
CA GLN A 212 7.85 -2.72 20.70
C GLN A 212 8.90 -2.50 21.78
N PRO A 213 8.52 -1.99 22.98
CA PRO A 213 9.48 -1.72 24.02
C PRO A 213 10.26 -3.00 24.29
N VAL A 214 11.58 -2.93 24.14
CA VAL A 214 12.46 -4.06 24.43
C VAL A 214 12.34 -4.33 25.93
N GLU A 215 11.81 -5.48 26.31
CA GLU A 215 11.83 -5.93 27.70
C GLU A 215 13.29 -6.22 28.05
N VAL A 216 13.93 -5.29 28.76
CA VAL A 216 15.31 -5.48 29.20
C VAL A 216 15.27 -6.24 30.51
N GLN A 217 15.83 -7.46 30.51
CA GLN A 217 16.07 -8.19 31.74
C GLN A 217 17.27 -7.55 32.45
N LEU A 218 17.00 -6.71 33.44
CA LEU A 218 18.01 -6.00 34.21
C LEU A 218 18.51 -6.89 35.36
N ASP A 219 19.35 -7.86 35.02
CA ASP A 219 20.04 -8.67 36.01
C ASP A 219 21.24 -7.88 36.57
N ASN A 220 21.22 -7.61 37.89
CA ASN A 220 22.29 -6.97 38.67
C ASN A 220 22.37 -5.43 38.63
N LEU A 221 21.24 -4.72 38.61
CA LEU A 221 21.25 -3.27 38.74
C LEU A 221 21.80 -2.83 40.11
N ASP A 222 22.77 -1.91 40.10
CA ASP A 222 23.24 -1.24 41.32
C ASP A 222 22.29 -0.09 41.65
N VAL A 223 21.29 -0.36 42.49
CA VAL A 223 20.39 0.69 42.98
C VAL A 223 21.05 1.37 44.18
N VAL A 224 21.19 2.69 44.11
CA VAL A 224 21.65 3.50 45.24
C VAL A 224 20.43 3.85 46.07
N VAL A 225 20.32 3.23 47.24
CA VAL A 225 19.27 3.52 48.21
C VAL A 225 19.87 4.37 49.32
N LEU A 226 19.16 5.44 49.71
CA LEU A 226 19.48 6.19 50.91
C LEU A 226 18.95 5.38 52.10
N ASP A 227 19.81 5.05 53.06
CA ASP A 227 19.34 4.48 54.32
C ASP A 227 18.66 5.55 55.19
N THR A 228 18.06 5.12 56.31
CA THR A 228 17.36 6.00 57.25
C THR A 228 18.23 7.10 57.85
N ASP A 229 19.55 6.97 57.75
CA ASP A 229 20.53 7.96 58.22
C ASP A 229 21.04 8.86 57.08
N GLY A 230 20.46 8.73 55.88
CA GLY A 230 20.81 9.52 54.70
C GLY A 230 22.11 9.09 54.01
N GLN A 231 22.69 7.95 54.38
CA GLN A 231 23.90 7.42 53.74
C GLN A 231 23.53 6.64 52.48
N ARG A 232 24.28 6.88 51.41
CA ARG A 232 24.10 6.18 50.13
C ARG A 232 24.67 4.76 50.21
N ARG A 233 23.83 3.74 50.06
CA ARG A 233 24.24 2.34 49.96
C ARG A 233 23.85 1.75 48.61
N LYS A 234 24.79 1.08 47.95
CA LYS A 234 24.50 0.30 46.74
C LYS A 234 23.91 -1.05 47.12
N ARG A 235 22.78 -1.42 46.52
CA ARG A 235 22.19 -2.76 46.62
C ARG A 235 21.95 -3.31 45.21
N LYS A 236 22.21 -4.60 45.05
CA LYS A 236 21.86 -5.34 43.83
C LYS A 236 20.36 -5.66 43.88
N GLN A 237 19.58 -5.14 42.94
CA GLN A 237 18.16 -5.49 42.80
C GLN A 237 17.95 -6.21 41.47
N LYS A 238 17.18 -7.31 41.50
CA LYS A 238 16.67 -7.95 40.29
C LYS A 238 15.28 -7.40 40.02
N GLY A 239 15.05 -6.93 38.81
CA GLY A 239 13.76 -6.37 38.41
C GLY A 239 13.54 -6.48 36.90
N LYS A 240 12.28 -6.45 36.50
CA LYS A 240 11.88 -6.24 35.10
C LYS A 240 11.53 -4.78 34.94
N GLY A 241 12.10 -4.11 33.96
CA GLY A 241 11.82 -2.71 33.66
C GLY A 241 11.69 -2.51 32.16
N THR A 242 10.86 -1.55 31.76
CA THR A 242 10.83 -1.07 30.39
C THR A 242 11.78 0.12 30.29
N VAL A 243 12.73 0.07 29.36
CA VAL A 243 13.53 1.25 29.04
C VAL A 243 12.74 2.07 28.04
N GLN A 244 12.17 3.18 28.48
CA GLN A 244 11.63 4.18 27.57
C GLN A 244 12.77 5.14 27.23
N VAL A 245 13.24 5.09 25.98
CA VAL A 245 14.21 6.06 25.49
C VAL A 245 13.40 7.26 25.00
N ASP A 246 13.42 8.35 25.77
CA ASP A 246 12.87 9.62 25.33
C ASP A 246 13.94 10.36 24.51
N PHE A 247 13.69 10.45 23.21
CA PHE A 247 14.47 11.29 22.32
C PHE A 247 13.79 12.66 22.35
N GLY A 248 14.12 13.49 23.35
CA GLY A 248 13.63 14.86 23.38
C GLY A 248 13.93 15.62 22.08
N GLU A 249 13.41 16.84 21.93
CA GLU A 249 13.52 17.64 20.69
C GLU A 249 14.97 17.93 20.22
N ASP A 250 15.97 17.67 21.08
CA ASP A 250 17.38 17.86 20.77
C ASP A 250 18.15 16.52 20.84
N LEU A 251 18.51 15.99 19.67
CA LEU A 251 19.26 14.74 19.52
C LEU A 251 20.68 14.78 20.12
N SER A 252 21.17 15.97 20.51
CA SER A 252 22.50 16.12 21.11
C SER A 252 22.53 15.85 22.63
N ASN A 253 21.36 15.69 23.28
CA ASN A 253 21.26 15.51 24.72
C ASN A 253 20.37 14.31 25.08
N ILE A 254 20.88 13.10 24.82
CA ILE A 254 20.20 11.85 25.20
C ILE A 254 20.42 11.62 26.69
N GLN A 255 19.44 12.00 27.52
CA GLN A 255 19.38 11.54 28.91
C GLN A 255 18.57 10.24 28.97
N SER A 256 19.23 9.13 29.24
CA SER A 256 18.57 7.85 29.49
C SER A 256 18.03 7.83 30.92
N GLU A 257 16.77 8.23 31.11
CA GLU A 257 16.09 8.06 32.38
C GLU A 257 15.48 6.65 32.46
N VAL A 258 16.04 5.79 33.33
CA VAL A 258 15.49 4.46 33.56
C VAL A 258 14.41 4.57 34.64
N LEU A 259 13.16 4.65 34.21
CA LEU A 259 12.00 4.54 35.11
C LEU A 259 11.84 3.08 35.56
N LEU A 260 12.33 2.79 36.76
CA LEU A 260 12.04 1.55 37.46
C LEU A 260 10.65 1.68 38.10
N PHE A 261 9.63 1.16 37.41
CA PHE A 261 8.35 0.93 38.05
C PHE A 261 8.46 -0.34 38.89
N ASP A 262 8.35 -0.22 40.22
CA ASP A 262 7.94 -1.37 41.01
C ASP A 262 6.52 -1.71 40.52
N PRO A 263 6.26 -2.92 40.01
CA PRO A 263 4.90 -3.32 39.65
C PRO A 263 4.09 -3.26 40.93
N ILE A 264 3.27 -2.23 41.08
CA ILE A 264 2.27 -2.17 42.14
C ILE A 264 1.33 -3.34 41.85
N THR A 265 1.54 -4.45 42.55
CA THR A 265 0.63 -5.59 42.59
C THR A 265 -0.58 -5.24 43.46
N THR A 266 -1.25 -4.12 43.16
CA THR A 266 -2.63 -3.98 43.62
C THR A 266 -3.43 -5.00 42.84
N PRO A 267 -4.02 -6.02 43.49
CA PRO A 267 -4.87 -6.97 42.79
C PRO A 267 -5.97 -6.16 42.10
N VAL A 268 -6.03 -6.26 40.77
CA VAL A 268 -7.14 -5.71 40.00
C VAL A 268 -8.39 -6.45 40.49
N PRO A 269 -9.37 -5.77 41.12
CA PRO A 269 -10.61 -6.43 41.48
C PRO A 269 -11.24 -6.94 40.18
N GLU A 270 -11.44 -8.24 40.09
CA GLU A 270 -12.16 -8.84 38.96
C GLU A 270 -13.50 -8.13 38.83
N PRO A 271 -13.86 -7.61 37.65
CA PRO A 271 -15.16 -7.02 37.47
C PRO A 271 -16.20 -8.13 37.67
N SER A 272 -17.14 -7.89 38.58
CA SER A 272 -18.27 -8.75 38.95
C SER A 272 -19.30 -8.95 37.82
N SER A 273 -18.84 -8.90 36.57
CA SER A 273 -19.61 -8.96 35.33
C SER A 273 -20.22 -10.33 35.04
N THR A 274 -19.75 -11.41 35.67
CA THR A 274 -20.31 -12.76 35.45
C THR A 274 -21.64 -12.97 36.17
N GLY A 275 -21.93 -12.19 37.23
CA GLY A 275 -23.21 -12.28 37.96
C GLY A 275 -24.38 -11.59 37.26
N LEU A 276 -24.11 -10.54 36.48
CA LEU A 276 -25.15 -9.72 35.83
C LEU A 276 -25.66 -10.30 34.50
N MET A 277 -24.87 -11.12 33.79
CA MET A 277 -25.35 -11.78 32.56
C MET A 277 -26.30 -12.95 32.82
N LEU A 278 -26.24 -13.61 33.98
CA LEU A 278 -27.15 -14.73 34.31
C LEU A 278 -28.53 -14.28 34.77
N LEU A 279 -28.67 -13.07 35.32
CA LEU A 279 -29.98 -12.49 35.68
C LEU A 279 -30.75 -11.94 34.46
N GLY A 280 -30.06 -11.57 33.38
CA GLY A 280 -30.69 -11.07 32.15
C GLY A 280 -31.41 -12.14 31.32
N LEU A 281 -30.96 -13.40 31.39
CA LEU A 281 -31.54 -14.50 30.61
C LEU A 281 -32.74 -15.20 31.27
N ALA A 282 -32.90 -15.09 32.60
CA ALA A 282 -34.08 -15.62 33.29
C ALA A 282 -35.34 -14.73 33.08
N GLY A 283 -35.17 -13.43 32.82
CA GLY A 283 -36.27 -12.49 32.64
C GLY A 283 -36.99 -12.59 31.28
N MET A 284 -36.30 -13.01 30.21
CA MET A 284 -36.90 -13.10 28.88
C MET A 284 -37.63 -14.42 28.60
N GLY A 285 -37.44 -15.46 29.43
CA GLY A 285 -38.14 -16.74 29.28
C GLY A 285 -39.60 -16.76 29.74
N VAL A 286 -40.04 -15.76 30.53
CA VAL A 286 -41.37 -15.77 31.16
C VAL A 286 -42.41 -14.97 30.36
N LEU A 287 -42.01 -14.10 29.42
CA LEU A 287 -42.94 -13.23 28.69
C LEU A 287 -43.49 -13.79 27.36
N LEU A 288 -42.99 -14.94 26.87
CA LEU A 288 -43.45 -15.51 25.59
C LEU A 288 -44.50 -16.64 25.71
N ARG A 289 -45.04 -16.91 26.91
CA ARG A 289 -45.99 -18.04 27.10
C ARG A 289 -47.43 -17.65 27.44
N ARG A 290 -47.93 -16.51 26.95
CA ARG A 290 -49.38 -16.20 26.99
C ARG A 290 -49.83 -15.39 25.77
N ARG A 291 -50.11 -16.07 24.66
CA ARG A 291 -51.17 -15.70 23.71
C ARG A 291 -51.43 -16.83 22.72
N ARG A 292 -52.26 -17.78 23.15
CA ARG A 292 -53.14 -18.59 22.31
C ARG A 292 -54.24 -19.10 23.24
N ILE A 293 -55.46 -18.61 23.02
CA ILE A 293 -56.75 -19.30 23.13
C ILE A 293 -57.79 -18.28 22.68
N ASP A 294 -58.59 -18.74 21.73
CA ASP A 294 -59.82 -18.22 21.08
C ASP A 294 -59.74 -16.97 20.20
#